data_AF-A0A5N5TEX1-F1
#
_entry.id   AF-A0A5N5TEX1-F1
#
_cell.length_a   1.000
_cell.length_b   1.000
_cell.length_c   1.000
_cell.angle_alpha   90.00
_cell.angle_beta   90.00
_cell.angle_gamma   90.00
#
_symmetry.space_group_name_H-M   'P 1'
#
loop_
_entity.id
_entity.type
_entity.pdbx_description
1 polymer ?
#
loop_
_entity_poly.entity_id
_entity_poly.type
_entity_poly.pdbx_seq_one_letter_code
_entity_poly.pdbx_strand_id
1 'polypeptide(L)'
;MEKGHFYVCGDCTMAECVYQRLKSIIQEHGKMNEQDVENYMLQLRDEERYHEDIFGITLRTEEIHRQTRESARTKKNFMSQMSVSSFQE
;
A
#
# COMPACT_ATOMS: atom_id res chain seq x y z
N MET A 1 13.62 -26.77 2.38
CA MET A 1 13.00 -25.55 1.83
C MET A 1 13.89 -24.39 2.23
N GLU A 2 14.25 -23.53 1.28
CA GLU A 2 15.08 -22.35 1.56
C GLU A 2 14.21 -21.28 2.24
N LYS A 3 14.61 -20.85 3.44
CA LYS A 3 13.91 -19.82 4.22
C LYS A 3 14.38 -18.43 3.81
N GLY A 4 14.04 -18.03 2.58
CA GLY A 4 14.44 -16.72 2.03
C GLY A 4 13.91 -15.54 2.85
N HIS A 5 14.65 -14.43 2.79
CA HIS A 5 14.31 -13.15 3.42
C HIS A 5 14.07 -12.07 2.36
N PHE A 6 13.12 -11.17 2.63
CA PHE A 6 12.83 -9.98 1.84
C PHE A 6 13.25 -8.73 2.60
N TYR A 7 13.96 -7.83 1.91
CA TYR A 7 14.35 -6.53 2.43
C TYR A 7 13.89 -5.46 1.45
N VAL A 8 13.08 -4.52 1.93
CA VAL A 8 12.51 -3.43 1.12
C VAL A 8 12.89 -2.11 1.77
N CYS A 9 13.56 -1.22 1.03
CA CYS A 9 13.93 0.10 1.53
C CYS A 9 13.61 1.20 0.51
N GLY A 10 13.07 2.33 0.99
CA GLY A 10 12.75 3.49 0.14
C GLY A 10 11.54 4.28 0.64
N ASP A 11 10.81 4.93 -0.27
CA ASP A 11 9.62 5.71 0.09
C ASP A 11 8.37 4.84 0.30
N CYS A 12 7.37 5.40 0.97
CA CYS A 12 6.15 4.68 1.34
C CYS A 12 5.35 4.15 0.14
N THR A 13 5.31 4.91 -0.96
CA THR A 13 4.58 4.50 -2.17
C THR A 13 5.28 3.34 -2.85
N MET A 14 6.60 3.40 -2.95
CA MET A 14 7.41 2.30 -3.48
C MET A 14 7.23 1.03 -2.64
N ALA A 15 7.34 1.13 -1.30
CA ALA A 15 7.17 0.00 -0.40
C ALA A 15 5.78 -0.65 -0.54
N GLU A 16 4.71 0.16 -0.63
CA GLU A 16 3.35 -0.33 -0.85
C GLU A 16 3.20 -1.07 -2.19
N CYS A 17 3.77 -0.52 -3.28
CA CYS A 17 3.77 -1.19 -4.58
C CYS A 17 4.50 -2.54 -4.54
N VAL A 18 5.64 -2.62 -3.86
CA VAL A 18 6.38 -3.87 -3.68
C VAL A 18 5.58 -4.89 -2.87
N TYR A 19 4.95 -4.47 -1.77
CA TYR A 19 4.09 -5.33 -0.95
C TYR A 19 2.94 -5.94 -1.78
N GLN A 20 2.21 -5.13 -2.54
CA GLN A 20 1.11 -5.62 -3.38
C GLN A 20 1.61 -6.56 -4.48
N ARG A 21 2.75 -6.24 -5.11
CA ARG A 21 3.32 -7.10 -6.15
C ARG A 21 3.74 -8.45 -5.58
N LEU A 22 4.35 -8.46 -4.40
CA LEU A 22 4.76 -9.68 -3.72
C LEU A 22 3.55 -10.54 -3.36
N LYS A 23 2.47 -9.95 -2.84
CA LYS A 23 1.20 -10.65 -2.61
C LYS A 23 0.69 -11.33 -3.87
N SER A 24 0.66 -10.64 -5.01
CA SER A 24 0.22 -11.23 -6.29
C SER A 24 1.08 -12.42 -6.72
N ILE A 25 2.41 -12.32 -6.56
CA ILE A 25 3.36 -13.40 -6.89
C ILE A 25 3.11 -14.62 -6.00
N ILE A 26 2.91 -14.42 -4.70
CA ILE A 26 2.62 -15.50 -3.74
C ILE A 26 1.27 -16.14 -4.05
N GLN A 27 0.27 -15.33 -4.40
CA GLN A 27 -1.04 -15.81 -4.79
C GLN A 27 -0.96 -16.74 -6.01
N GLU A 28 -0.28 -16.28 -7.07
CA GLU A 28 -0.15 -16.99 -8.34
C GLU A 28 0.66 -18.29 -8.19
N HIS A 29 1.85 -18.21 -7.61
CA HIS A 29 2.77 -19.35 -7.54
C HIS A 29 2.51 -20.27 -6.34
N GLY A 30 1.99 -19.73 -5.24
CA GLY A 30 1.58 -20.48 -4.06
C GLY A 30 0.19 -21.10 -4.18
N LYS A 31 -0.59 -20.73 -5.20
CA LYS A 31 -2.00 -21.13 -5.39
C LYS A 31 -2.86 -20.84 -4.16
N MET A 32 -2.57 -19.71 -3.52
CA MET A 32 -3.23 -19.25 -2.30
C MET A 32 -4.41 -18.34 -2.65
N ASN A 33 -5.44 -18.31 -1.80
CA ASN A 33 -6.45 -17.26 -1.88
C ASN A 33 -5.94 -15.98 -1.20
N GLU A 34 -6.69 -14.88 -1.31
CA GLU A 34 -6.28 -13.59 -0.75
C GLU A 34 -6.04 -13.64 0.78
N GLN A 35 -6.89 -14.34 1.52
CA GLN A 35 -6.76 -14.47 2.98
C GLN A 35 -5.51 -15.28 3.37
N ASP A 36 -5.23 -16.37 2.63
CA ASP A 36 -4.05 -17.19 2.84
C ASP A 36 -2.76 -16.41 2.57
N VAL A 37 -2.77 -15.56 1.52
CA VAL A 37 -1.64 -14.68 1.20
C VAL A 37 -1.40 -13.68 2.33
N GLU A 38 -2.44 -13.04 2.87
CA GLU A 38 -2.29 -12.11 4.00
C GLU A 38 -1.73 -12.82 5.23
N ASN A 39 -2.27 -14.00 5.56
CA ASN A 39 -1.78 -14.81 6.67
C ASN A 39 -0.31 -15.21 6.47
N TYR A 40 0.07 -15.54 5.24
CA TYR A 40 1.45 -15.88 4.91
C TYR A 40 2.38 -14.67 5.02
N MET A 41 1.96 -13.48 4.57
CA MET A 41 2.72 -12.25 4.75
C MET A 41 2.91 -11.88 6.23
N LEU A 42 1.90 -12.11 7.07
CA LEU A 42 2.03 -11.97 8.53
C LEU A 42 3.05 -12.96 9.09
N GLN A 43 2.98 -14.23 8.69
CA GLN A 43 3.97 -15.23 9.10
C GLN A 43 5.40 -14.86 8.68
N LEU A 44 5.60 -14.27 7.49
CA LEU A 44 6.92 -13.78 7.07
C LEU A 44 7.46 -12.69 8.01
N ARG A 45 6.59 -11.82 8.52
CA ARG A 45 6.97 -10.76 9.48
C ARG A 45 7.27 -11.35 10.85
N ASP A 46 6.41 -12.26 11.34
CA ASP A 46 6.58 -12.92 12.63
C ASP A 46 7.87 -13.77 12.70
N GLU A 47 8.26 -14.37 11.57
CA GLU A 47 9.50 -15.13 11.44
C GLU A 47 10.74 -14.25 11.14
N GLU A 48 10.62 -12.93 11.17
CA GLU A 48 11.68 -11.98 10.83
C GLU A 48 12.29 -12.25 9.44
N ARG A 49 11.44 -12.51 8.44
CA ARG A 49 11.82 -12.77 7.03
C ARG A 49 11.30 -11.75 6.04
N TYR A 50 10.53 -10.76 6.50
CA TYR A 50 10.10 -9.63 5.69
C TYR A 50 10.37 -8.32 6.45
N HIS A 51 11.34 -7.55 5.94
CA HIS A 51 11.82 -6.33 6.57
C HIS A 51 11.56 -5.12 5.68
N GLU A 52 11.06 -4.05 6.28
CA GLU A 52 10.79 -2.77 5.62
C GLU A 52 11.55 -1.66 6.33
N ASP A 53 12.25 -0.83 5.55
CA ASP A 53 12.91 0.40 6.01
C ASP A 53 12.38 1.58 5.18
N ILE A 54 11.34 2.23 5.70
CA ILE A 54 10.56 3.24 4.98
C ILE A 54 11.01 4.62 5.45
N PHE A 55 11.67 5.36 4.56
CA PHE A 55 12.25 6.68 4.86
C PHE A 55 11.26 7.85 4.67
N GLY A 56 9.97 7.59 4.44
CA GLY A 56 8.96 8.61 4.16
C GLY A 56 9.03 9.15 2.72
N ILE A 57 8.46 10.33 2.45
CA ILE A 57 8.47 10.93 1.10
C ILE A 57 9.87 11.50 0.83
N THR A 58 10.75 10.65 0.32
CA THR A 58 12.16 11.03 0.08
C THR A 58 12.45 11.20 -1.41
N LEU A 59 11.62 10.62 -2.28
CA LEU A 59 11.75 10.68 -3.73
C LEU A 59 10.50 11.32 -4.35
N ARG A 60 10.69 12.15 -5.37
CA ARG A 60 9.62 12.89 -6.09
C ARG A 60 8.63 13.63 -5.18
N THR A 61 9.13 14.20 -4.09
CA THR A 61 8.33 14.94 -3.10
C THR A 61 7.40 15.96 -3.71
N GLU A 62 7.84 16.74 -4.70
CA GLU A 62 6.99 17.75 -5.34
C GLU A 62 5.81 17.14 -6.13
N GLU A 63 6.07 16.09 -6.90
CA GLU A 63 5.06 15.40 -7.71
C GLU A 63 4.06 14.69 -6.80
N ILE A 64 4.54 13.94 -5.81
CA ILE A 64 3.69 13.22 -4.84
C ILE A 64 2.88 14.23 -4.04
N HIS A 65 3.49 15.29 -3.48
CA HIS A 65 2.76 16.32 -2.74
C HIS A 65 1.70 17.01 -3.61
N ARG A 66 1.97 17.25 -4.91
CA ARG A 66 0.97 17.79 -5.84
C ARG A 66 -0.20 16.82 -6.01
N GLN A 67 0.07 15.54 -6.29
CA GLN A 67 -0.96 14.51 -6.44
C GLN A 67 -1.78 14.32 -5.15
N THR A 68 -1.14 14.32 -3.97
CA THR A 68 -1.82 14.22 -2.68
C THR A 68 -2.74 15.42 -2.45
N ARG A 69 -2.28 16.65 -2.72
CA ARG A 69 -3.10 17.87 -2.60
C ARG A 69 -4.26 17.89 -3.58
N GLU A 70 -4.05 17.49 -4.83
CA GLU A 70 -5.11 17.37 -5.83
C GLU A 70 -6.14 16.32 -5.43
N SER A 71 -5.70 15.14 -4.99
CA SER A 71 -6.57 14.09 -4.48
C SER A 71 -7.41 14.55 -3.29
N ALA A 72 -6.80 15.28 -2.35
CA ALA A 72 -7.51 15.86 -1.20
C ALA A 72 -8.52 16.92 -1.63
N ARG A 73 -8.18 17.77 -2.62
CA ARG A 73 -9.09 18.78 -3.17
C ARG A 73 -10.30 18.14 -3.84
N THR A 74 -10.10 17.10 -4.64
CA THR A 74 -11.18 16.35 -5.30
C THR A 74 -12.09 15.69 -4.27
N LYS A 75 -11.53 15.04 -3.23
CA LYS A 75 -12.30 14.47 -2.12
C LYS A 75 -13.13 15.54 -1.39
N LYS A 76 -12.53 16.71 -1.09
CA LYS A 76 -13.24 17.82 -0.44
C LYS A 76 -14.40 18.33 -1.29
N ASN A 77 -14.20 18.46 -2.61
CA ASN A 77 -15.27 18.87 -3.52
C ASN A 77 -16.41 17.85 -3.56
N PHE A 78 -16.08 16.56 -3.61
CA PHE A 78 -17.06 15.47 -3.57
C PHE A 78 -17.86 15.47 -2.25
N MET A 79 -17.17 15.59 -1.10
CA MET A 79 -17.82 15.69 0.21
C MET A 79 -18.72 16.93 0.33
N SER A 80 -18.27 18.07 -0.21
CA SER A 80 -19.08 19.29 -0.26
C SER A 80 -20.34 19.09 -1.09
N GLN A 81 -20.25 18.49 -2.28
CA GLN A 81 -21.44 18.19 -3.10
C GLN A 81 -22.40 17.24 -2.40
N MET A 82 -21.89 16.18 -1.76
CA MET A 82 -22.70 15.22 -1.01
C MET A 82 -23.45 15.89 0.15
N SER A 83 -22.76 16.79 0.87
CA SER A 83 -23.40 17.56 1.94
C SER A 83 -24.52 18.46 1.42
N VAL A 84 -24.32 19.13 0.28
CA VAL A 84 -25.36 19.97 -0.33
C VAL A 84 -26.57 19.13 -0.75
N SER A 85 -26.37 17.96 -1.35
CA SER A 85 -27.46 17.06 -1.74
C SER A 85 -28.25 16.51 -0.55
N SER A 86 -27.63 16.31 0.62
CA SER A 86 -28.33 15.84 1.82
C SER A 86 -29.18 16.92 2.52
N PHE A 87 -29.07 18.19 2.13
CA PHE A 87 -29.92 19.28 2.62
C PHE A 87 -31.08 19.63 1.65
N GLN A 88 -31.24 18.88 0.55
CA GLN A 88 -32.27 19.12 -0.47
C GLN A 88 -33.42 18.09 -0.46
N GLU A 89 -33.52 17.25 0.58
CA GLU A 89 -34.73 16.46 0.89
C GLU A 89 -35.46 17.01 2.11
#